data_AF-A0A930VR29-F1
#
_entry.id   AF-A0A930VR29-F1
#
_cell.length_a   1.000
_cell.length_b   1.000
_cell.length_c   1.000
_cell.angle_alpha   90.00
_cell.angle_beta   90.00
_cell.angle_gamma   90.00
#
_symmetry.space_group_name_H-M   'P 1'
#
loop_
_entity.id
_entity.type
_entity.pdbx_description
1 polymer ?
#
loop_
_entity_poly.entity_id
_entity_poly.type
_entity_poly.pdbx_seq_one_letter_code
_entity_poly.pdbx_strand_id
1 'polypeptide(L)'
;MKKVHTGIVAENGQTVTEDMIAKWAEALDKDKWPSGWKNVGDIVEGKLPYATTSTETLSIKISKPVKMALDRSAKEEGVTTSAYVRSLLIDALVSMS
;
A
#
# COMPACT_ATOMS: atom_id res chain seq x y z
N MET A 1 -27.02 -22.83 -8.05
CA MET A 1 -26.14 -23.14 -6.91
C MET A 1 -26.12 -21.91 -6.01
N LYS A 2 -26.57 -22.00 -4.75
CA LYS A 2 -26.62 -20.85 -3.84
C LYS A 2 -25.18 -20.51 -3.44
N LYS A 3 -24.73 -19.27 -3.70
CA LYS A 3 -23.45 -18.77 -3.17
C LYS A 3 -23.53 -18.87 -1.65
N VAL A 4 -22.63 -19.63 -1.05
CA VAL A 4 -22.43 -19.62 0.40
C VAL A 4 -21.75 -18.29 0.70
N HIS A 5 -22.51 -17.30 1.17
CA HIS A 5 -21.94 -16.03 1.61
C HIS A 5 -21.25 -16.27 2.95
N THR A 6 -19.95 -16.54 2.91
CA THR A 6 -19.12 -16.73 4.08
C THR A 6 -18.92 -15.36 4.74
N GLY A 7 -19.70 -15.05 5.77
CA GLY A 7 -19.49 -13.84 6.56
C GLY A 7 -18.14 -13.87 7.27
N ILE A 8 -17.49 -12.71 7.37
CA ILE A 8 -16.23 -12.54 8.12
C ILE A 8 -16.60 -12.38 9.59
N VAL A 9 -16.04 -13.18 10.50
CA VAL A 9 -16.25 -12.99 11.94
C VAL A 9 -15.23 -11.97 12.44
N ALA A 10 -15.72 -10.81 12.89
CA ALA A 10 -14.90 -9.77 13.52
C ALA A 10 -14.40 -10.22 14.90
N GLU A 11 -13.39 -9.54 15.44
CA GLU A 11 -12.78 -9.85 16.74
C GLU A 11 -13.78 -9.84 17.90
N ASN A 12 -14.82 -9.02 17.80
CA ASN A 12 -15.92 -8.96 18.77
C ASN A 12 -16.99 -10.08 18.58
N GLY A 13 -16.74 -11.04 17.67
CA GLY A 13 -17.66 -12.14 17.35
C GLY A 13 -18.79 -11.76 16.39
N GLN A 14 -18.83 -10.53 15.87
CA GLN A 14 -19.86 -10.10 14.92
C GLN A 14 -19.59 -10.66 13.52
N THR A 15 -20.58 -11.33 12.94
CA THR A 15 -20.53 -11.76 11.54
C THR A 15 -20.80 -10.57 10.61
N VAL A 16 -19.77 -10.17 9.86
CA VAL A 16 -19.79 -9.14 8.84
C VAL A 16 -20.15 -9.77 7.49
N THR A 17 -21.26 -9.33 6.89
CA THR A 17 -21.70 -9.80 5.57
C THR A 17 -21.24 -8.88 4.44
N GLU A 18 -21.28 -9.38 3.19
CA GLU A 18 -20.97 -8.55 2.01
C GLU A 18 -21.91 -7.33 1.88
N ASP A 19 -23.20 -7.48 2.21
CA ASP A 19 -24.16 -6.37 2.21
C ASP A 19 -23.80 -5.29 3.25
N MET A 20 -23.26 -5.69 4.41
CA MET A 20 -22.78 -4.75 5.41
C MET A 20 -21.56 -3.97 4.90
N ILE A 21 -20.62 -4.66 4.25
CA ILE A 21 -19.44 -4.05 3.64
C ILE A 21 -19.85 -3.04 2.56
N ALA A 22 -20.77 -3.41 1.67
CA ALA A 22 -21.25 -2.53 0.60
C ALA A 22 -21.91 -1.25 1.15
N LYS A 23 -22.76 -1.38 2.18
CA LYS A 23 -23.39 -0.23 2.85
C LYS A 23 -22.38 0.68 3.54
N TRP A 24 -21.35 0.12 4.17
CA TRP A 24 -20.29 0.91 4.80
C TRP A 24 -19.42 1.64 3.78
N ALA A 25 -19.12 1.01 2.64
CA ALA A 25 -18.39 1.65 1.55
C ALA A 25 -19.16 2.87 1.00
N GLU A 26 -20.46 2.71 0.72
CA GLU A 26 -21.30 3.82 0.25
C GLU A 26 -21.44 4.94 1.30
N ALA A 27 -21.50 4.59 2.59
CA ALA A 27 -21.55 5.55 3.68
C ALA A 27 -20.23 6.34 3.81
N LEU A 28 -19.09 5.66 3.63
CA LEU A 28 -17.75 6.26 3.66
C LEU A 28 -17.59 7.29 2.52
N ASP A 29 -18.02 6.95 1.31
CA ASP A 29 -17.98 7.88 0.16
C ASP A 29 -18.82 9.15 0.39
N LYS A 30 -19.82 9.08 1.28
CA LYS A 30 -20.75 10.17 1.61
C LYS A 30 -20.46 10.84 2.95
N ASP A 31 -19.42 10.43 3.66
CA ASP A 31 -19.08 10.84 5.02
C ASP A 31 -20.26 10.69 6.02
N LYS A 32 -21.06 9.62 5.85
CA LYS A 32 -22.26 9.33 6.65
C LYS A 32 -22.06 8.12 7.55
N TRP A 33 -21.12 8.24 8.47
CA TRP A 33 -20.79 7.18 9.41
C TRP A 33 -21.97 6.83 10.34
N PRO A 34 -22.11 5.55 10.73
CA PRO A 34 -23.14 5.15 11.69
C PRO A 34 -22.95 5.87 13.03
N SER A 35 -24.06 6.23 13.67
CA SER A 35 -24.03 6.87 15.00
C SER A 35 -23.36 5.97 16.02
N GLY A 36 -22.40 6.51 16.79
CA GLY A 36 -21.61 5.76 17.76
C GLY A 36 -20.43 4.99 17.16
N TRP A 37 -20.10 5.20 15.88
CA TRP A 37 -18.89 4.64 15.29
C TRP A 37 -17.65 5.09 16.07
N LYS A 38 -16.83 4.12 16.47
CA LYS A 38 -15.58 4.32 17.18
C LYS A 38 -14.47 3.64 16.40
N ASN A 39 -13.42 4.38 16.06
CA ASN A 39 -12.21 3.78 15.53
C ASN A 39 -11.61 2.86 16.61
N VAL A 40 -11.51 1.57 16.31
CA VAL A 40 -10.94 0.55 17.20
C VAL A 40 -9.47 0.29 16.93
N GLY A 41 -8.91 0.85 15.85
CA GLY A 41 -7.48 0.87 15.60
C GLY A 41 -6.83 2.08 16.26
N ASP A 42 -5.51 2.05 16.35
CA ASP A 42 -4.74 3.21 16.76
C ASP A 42 -4.97 4.35 15.76
N ILE A 43 -5.46 5.49 16.24
CA ILE A 43 -5.48 6.72 15.47
C ILE A 43 -4.03 7.20 15.41
N VAL A 44 -3.36 6.87 14.32
CA VAL A 44 -2.04 7.46 14.03
C VAL A 44 -2.31 8.90 13.61
N GLU A 45 -2.23 9.83 14.56
CA GLU A 45 -2.15 11.27 14.25
C GLU A 45 -0.81 11.56 13.60
N GLY A 46 -0.85 11.49 12.28
CA GLY A 46 0.28 11.60 11.41
C GLY A 46 -0.22 11.32 10.02
N LYS A 47 0.34 12.04 9.06
CA LYS A 47 0.16 11.69 7.66
C LYS A 47 0.52 10.21 7.50
N LEU A 48 -0.30 9.42 6.78
CA LEU A 48 0.14 8.11 6.30
C LEU A 48 1.59 8.27 5.84
N PRO A 49 2.55 7.42 6.24
CA PRO A 49 3.96 7.59 5.85
C PRO A 49 4.16 7.63 4.32
N TYR A 50 3.11 7.37 3.55
CA TYR A 50 3.07 7.44 2.10
C TYR A 50 2.24 8.60 1.51
N ALA A 51 1.46 9.36 2.29
CA ALA A 51 0.56 10.38 1.74
C ALA A 51 1.20 11.77 1.59
N THR A 52 2.51 11.91 1.81
CA THR A 52 3.28 12.98 1.16
C THR A 52 4.75 12.67 1.13
N THR A 53 5.20 12.26 -0.03
CA THR A 53 6.54 12.57 -0.46
C THR A 53 6.35 13.28 -1.78
N SER A 54 6.59 14.60 -1.79
CA SER A 54 6.97 15.23 -3.05
C SER A 54 8.08 14.35 -3.65
N THR A 55 7.77 13.70 -4.76
CA THR A 55 8.75 12.84 -5.43
C THR A 55 9.69 13.73 -6.20
N GLU A 56 10.95 13.76 -5.79
CA GLU A 56 12.01 14.46 -6.52
C GLU A 56 12.64 13.53 -7.56
N THR A 57 13.06 14.10 -8.68
CA THR A 57 13.76 13.34 -9.73
C THR A 57 15.27 13.37 -9.48
N LEU A 58 15.86 12.20 -9.27
CA LEU A 58 17.32 12.03 -9.23
C LEU A 58 17.82 11.65 -10.63
N SER A 59 18.72 12.47 -11.20
CA SER A 59 19.40 12.18 -12.47
C SER A 59 20.87 11.88 -12.23
N ILE A 60 21.32 10.69 -12.60
CA ILE A 60 22.70 10.21 -12.40
C ILE A 60 23.32 9.75 -13.71
N LYS A 61 24.60 10.07 -13.92
CA LYS A 61 25.40 9.49 -15.00
C LYS A 61 26.09 8.24 -14.49
N ILE A 62 25.92 7.14 -15.20
CA ILE A 62 26.55 5.84 -14.93
C ILE A 62 27.21 5.32 -16.20
N SER A 63 28.16 4.38 -16.05
CA SER A 63 28.77 3.74 -17.21
C SER A 63 27.75 2.84 -17.92
N LYS A 64 27.92 2.65 -19.24
CA LYS A 64 27.04 1.79 -20.04
C LYS A 64 26.93 0.35 -19.49
N PRO A 65 28.04 -0.31 -19.05
CA PRO A 65 27.94 -1.66 -18.48
C PRO A 65 27.08 -1.72 -17.20
N VAL A 66 27.18 -0.71 -16.34
CA VAL A 66 26.37 -0.63 -15.11
C VAL A 66 24.89 -0.51 -15.45
N LYS A 67 24.54 0.36 -16.41
CA LYS A 67 23.15 0.46 -16.88
C LYS A 67 22.62 -0.87 -17.39
N MET A 68 23.41 -1.58 -18.20
CA MET A 68 23.01 -2.89 -18.73
C MET A 68 22.79 -3.93 -17.62
N ALA A 69 23.63 -3.91 -16.58
CA ALA A 69 23.45 -4.80 -15.43
C ALA A 69 22.15 -4.49 -14.68
N LEU A 70 21.86 -3.21 -14.43
CA LEU A 70 20.62 -2.76 -13.77
C LEU A 70 19.37 -3.14 -14.59
N ASP A 71 19.41 -2.91 -15.91
CA ASP A 71 18.29 -3.25 -16.81
C ASP A 71 18.02 -4.76 -16.82
N ARG A 72 19.09 -5.58 -16.80
CA ARG A 72 18.96 -7.04 -16.73
C ARG A 72 18.36 -7.50 -15.40
N SER A 73 18.87 -7.01 -14.27
CA SER A 73 18.36 -7.39 -12.95
C SER A 73 16.91 -6.95 -12.75
N ALA A 74 16.54 -5.74 -13.18
CA ALA A 74 15.16 -5.29 -13.14
C ALA A 74 14.22 -6.21 -13.95
N LYS A 75 14.67 -6.66 -15.13
CA LYS A 75 13.92 -7.62 -15.95
C LYS A 75 13.78 -8.99 -15.28
N GLU A 76 14.83 -9.49 -14.64
CA GLU A 76 14.80 -10.75 -13.88
C GLU A 76 13.82 -10.67 -12.71
N GLU A 77 13.69 -9.51 -12.07
CA GLU A 77 12.73 -9.26 -10.98
C GLU A 77 11.33 -8.84 -11.46
N GLY A 78 11.11 -8.66 -12.76
CA GLY A 78 9.82 -8.27 -13.32
C GLY A 78 9.39 -6.84 -12.99
N VAL A 79 10.34 -5.95 -12.68
CA VAL A 79 10.10 -4.54 -12.33
C VAL A 79 10.75 -3.59 -13.34
N THR A 80 10.42 -2.30 -13.28
CA THR A 80 11.10 -1.29 -14.11
C THR A 80 12.51 -1.01 -13.58
N THR A 81 13.44 -0.61 -14.44
CA THR A 81 14.80 -0.21 -14.01
C THR A 81 14.77 0.88 -12.93
N SER A 82 13.85 1.84 -13.03
CA SER A 82 13.72 2.91 -12.03
C SER A 82 13.18 2.42 -10.69
N ALA A 83 12.29 1.43 -10.67
CA ALA A 83 11.81 0.81 -9.44
C ALA A 83 12.92 -0.02 -8.78
N TYR A 84 13.65 -0.80 -9.57
CA TYR A 84 14.79 -1.59 -9.10
C TYR A 84 15.92 -0.73 -8.52
N VAL A 85 16.30 0.35 -9.22
CA VAL A 85 17.32 1.28 -8.70
C VAL A 85 16.83 1.96 -7.42
N ARG A 86 15.53 2.30 -7.32
CA ARG A 86 14.96 2.91 -6.13
C ARG A 86 15.02 1.95 -4.92
N SER A 87 14.72 0.67 -5.09
CA SER A 87 14.83 -0.30 -3.97
C SER A 87 16.26 -0.42 -3.49
N LEU A 88 17.23 -0.58 -4.41
CA LEU A 88 18.65 -0.64 -4.05
C LEU A 88 19.13 0.58 -3.26
N LEU A 89 18.68 1.79 -3.63
CA LEU A 89 19.03 3.02 -2.91
C LEU A 89 18.41 3.05 -1.50
N ILE A 90 17.16 2.62 -1.35
CA ILE A 90 16.48 2.55 -0.05
C ILE A 90 17.15 1.51 0.85
N ASP A 91 17.40 0.31 0.33
CA ASP A 91 18.04 -0.78 1.07
C ASP A 91 19.43 -0.39 1.56
N ALA A 92 20.21 0.31 0.72
CA ALA A 92 21.51 0.85 1.09
C ALA A 92 21.39 1.89 2.22
N LEU A 93 20.41 2.81 2.15
CA LEU A 93 20.19 3.84 3.17
C LEU A 93 19.77 3.23 4.51
N VAL A 94 18.86 2.26 4.50
CA VAL A 94 18.41 1.55 5.70
C VAL A 94 19.54 0.74 6.32
N SER A 95 20.43 0.17 5.51
CA SER A 95 21.59 -0.58 6.01
C SER A 95 22.67 0.31 6.65
N MET A 96 22.60 1.63 6.44
CA MET A 96 23.54 2.61 6.99
C MET A 96 23.05 3.27 8.29
N SER A 97 21.77 3.06 8.66
CA SER A 97 21.16 3.57 9.90
C SER A 97 21.24 2.56 11.03
#